data_AF-A0A9D4MFW4-F1
#
_entry.id   AF-A0A9D4MFW4-F1
#
_cell.length_a   1.000
_cell.length_b   1.000
_cell.length_c   1.000
_cell.angle_alpha   90.00
_cell.angle_beta   90.00
_cell.angle_gamma   90.00
#
_symmetry.space_group_name_H-M   'P 1'
#
loop_
_entity.id
_entity.type
_entity.pdbx_description
1 polymer ?
#
loop_
_entity_poly.entity_id
_entity_poly.type
_entity_poly.pdbx_seq_one_letter_code
_entity_poly.pdbx_strand_id
1 'polypeptide(L)'
;MMDTVLNNNTISFNGDHYMQNEGTAIGSHLGMNYASTYIGAWETELFSKSNKHPIAYFRFVAVCLGLVDTWFGGTKDIPLL
;
A
#
# COMPACT_ATOMS: atom_id res chain seq x y z
N MET A 1 8.73 -11.58 -13.88
CA MET A 1 7.49 -12.18 -13.31
C MET A 1 6.50 -11.10 -12.89
N MET A 2 6.91 -10.11 -12.07
CA MET A 2 6.04 -8.96 -11.75
C MET A 2 5.65 -8.14 -12.98
N ASP A 3 6.58 -7.84 -13.89
CA ASP A 3 6.28 -7.05 -15.09
C ASP A 3 5.19 -7.68 -15.96
N THR A 4 5.16 -9.01 -16.07
CA THR A 4 4.11 -9.70 -16.83
C THR A 4 2.74 -9.54 -16.19
N VAL A 5 2.66 -9.57 -14.85
CA VAL A 5 1.41 -9.39 -14.11
C VAL A 5 0.94 -7.93 -14.16
N LEU A 6 1.87 -6.98 -14.13
CA LEU A 6 1.57 -5.55 -14.21
C LEU A 6 1.15 -5.12 -15.60
N ASN A 7 1.80 -5.65 -16.63
CA ASN A 7 1.52 -5.30 -18.01
C ASN A 7 0.30 -6.07 -18.59
N ASN A 8 -0.06 -7.23 -18.00
CA ASN A 8 -1.30 -7.96 -18.32
C ASN A 8 -2.34 -7.84 -17.19
N ASN A 9 -2.59 -6.62 -16.78
CA ASN A 9 -3.58 -6.32 -15.76
C ASN A 9 -5.00 -6.25 -16.34
N THR A 10 -5.55 -7.40 -16.70
CA THR A 10 -6.81 -7.50 -17.46
C THR A 10 -8.02 -7.63 -16.53
N ILE A 11 -9.08 -6.91 -16.87
CA ILE A 11 -10.43 -7.04 -16.30
C ILE A 11 -11.37 -7.53 -17.41
N SER A 12 -12.25 -8.48 -17.11
CA SER A 12 -13.35 -8.84 -18.00
C SER A 12 -14.66 -8.19 -17.55
N PHE A 13 -15.36 -7.55 -18.48
CA PHE A 13 -16.67 -6.96 -18.23
C PHE A 13 -17.56 -7.12 -19.45
N ASN A 14 -18.78 -7.64 -19.26
CA ASN A 14 -19.76 -7.87 -20.34
C ASN A 14 -19.24 -8.69 -21.54
N GLY A 15 -18.33 -9.64 -21.29
CA GLY A 15 -17.72 -10.47 -22.34
C GLY A 15 -16.51 -9.85 -23.03
N ASP A 16 -16.23 -8.57 -22.79
CA ASP A 16 -15.06 -7.87 -23.30
C ASP A 16 -13.92 -7.84 -22.27
N HIS A 17 -12.70 -7.68 -22.77
CA HIS A 17 -11.49 -7.58 -21.95
C HIS A 17 -10.90 -6.17 -22.02
N TYR A 18 -10.60 -5.61 -20.85
CA TYR A 18 -10.06 -4.28 -20.68
C TYR A 18 -8.73 -4.36 -19.92
N MET A 19 -7.78 -3.50 -20.28
CA MET A 19 -6.53 -3.35 -19.55
C MET A 19 -6.69 -2.24 -18.52
N GLN A 20 -6.42 -2.53 -17.24
CA GLN A 20 -6.34 -1.51 -16.20
C GLN A 20 -4.94 -0.89 -16.22
N ASN A 21 -4.88 0.37 -16.65
CA ASN A 21 -3.63 1.10 -16.83
C ASN A 21 -2.99 1.58 -15.52
N GLU A 22 -3.79 1.78 -14.47
CA GLU A 22 -3.31 2.30 -13.17
C GLU A 22 -3.62 1.33 -12.04
N GLY A 23 -2.58 0.94 -11.30
CA GLY A 23 -2.71 0.01 -10.17
C GLY A 23 -2.86 -1.44 -10.62
N THR A 24 -3.61 -2.23 -9.85
CA THR A 24 -3.81 -3.66 -10.12
C THR A 24 -5.29 -4.04 -10.09
N ALA A 25 -5.68 -4.91 -11.01
CA ALA A 25 -7.03 -5.41 -11.19
C ALA A 25 -7.44 -6.20 -9.95
N ILE A 26 -8.51 -5.70 -9.34
CA ILE A 26 -9.13 -6.34 -8.18
C ILE A 26 -9.73 -7.67 -8.66
N GLY A 27 -9.38 -8.75 -7.96
CA GLY A 27 -9.76 -10.11 -8.34
C GLY A 27 -8.69 -10.87 -9.15
N SER A 28 -7.60 -10.22 -9.57
CA SER A 28 -6.42 -10.92 -10.05
C SER A 28 -5.84 -11.83 -8.96
N HIS A 29 -5.46 -13.06 -9.31
CA HIS A 29 -4.91 -14.04 -8.38
C HIS A 29 -3.67 -13.51 -7.61
N LEU A 30 -2.88 -12.65 -8.26
CA LEU A 30 -1.68 -12.06 -7.68
C LEU A 30 -1.86 -10.61 -7.23
N GLY A 31 -3.06 -10.03 -7.41
CA GLY A 31 -3.29 -8.61 -7.15
C GLY A 31 -3.03 -8.20 -5.70
N MET A 32 -3.43 -9.05 -4.75
CA MET A 32 -3.22 -8.78 -3.32
C MET A 32 -1.74 -8.87 -2.91
N ASN A 33 -1.00 -9.82 -3.47
CA ASN A 33 0.43 -9.96 -3.23
C ASN A 33 1.18 -8.74 -3.77
N TYR A 34 0.83 -8.33 -5.00
CA TYR A 34 1.44 -7.15 -5.60
C TYR A 34 1.19 -5.88 -4.79
N ALA A 35 -0.07 -5.62 -4.41
CA ALA A 35 -0.41 -4.47 -3.59
C ALA A 35 0.36 -4.49 -2.25
N SER A 36 0.51 -5.67 -1.65
CA SER A 36 1.28 -5.84 -0.41
C SER A 36 2.76 -5.54 -0.58
N THR A 37 3.36 -5.95 -1.70
CA THR A 37 4.77 -5.67 -2.02
C THR A 37 4.99 -4.19 -2.31
N TYR A 38 4.13 -3.58 -3.14
CA TYR A 38 4.23 -2.17 -3.49
C TYR A 38 4.16 -1.27 -2.23
N ILE A 39 3.14 -1.49 -1.40
CA ILE A 39 2.99 -0.73 -0.15
C ILE A 39 4.17 -1.00 0.79
N GLY A 40 4.68 -2.23 0.90
CA GLY A 40 5.86 -2.51 1.73
C GLY A 40 7.13 -1.76 1.29
N ALA A 41 7.35 -1.62 -0.03
CA ALA A 41 8.45 -0.82 -0.55
C ALA A 41 8.27 0.67 -0.22
N TRP A 42 7.06 1.20 -0.43
CA TRP A 42 6.71 2.58 -0.10
C TRP A 42 6.85 2.87 1.41
N GLU A 43 6.42 1.96 2.28
CA GLU A 43 6.55 2.09 3.73
C GLU A 43 8.00 2.09 4.20
N THR A 44 8.83 1.24 3.59
CA THR A 44 10.27 1.21 3.87
C THR A 44 10.90 2.56 3.56
N GLU A 45 10.55 3.15 2.42
CA GLU A 45 11.00 4.49 2.04
C GLU A 45 10.47 5.56 3.01
N LEU A 46 9.18 5.54 3.33
CA LEU A 46 8.55 6.47 4.26
C LEU A 46 9.23 6.45 5.63
N PHE A 47 9.43 5.26 6.19
CA PHE A 47 10.07 5.11 7.50
C PHE A 47 11.55 5.51 7.44
N SER A 48 12.28 5.24 6.35
CA SER A 48 13.66 5.72 6.21
C SER A 48 13.81 7.25 6.24
N LYS A 49 12.75 7.99 5.89
CA LYS A 49 12.71 9.46 5.86
C LYS A 49 12.19 10.08 7.16
N SER A 50 11.67 9.29 8.10
CA SER A 50 11.08 9.77 9.34
C SER A 50 11.94 9.39 10.54
N ASN A 51 12.18 10.34 11.45
CA ASN A 51 12.83 10.07 12.73
C ASN A 51 11.85 9.56 13.80
N LYS A 52 10.54 9.60 13.51
CA LYS A 52 9.47 9.11 14.41
C LYS A 52 8.89 7.84 13.83
N HIS A 53 8.93 6.77 14.61
CA HIS A 53 8.33 5.48 14.27
C HIS A 53 7.23 5.12 15.27
N PRO A 54 6.17 4.42 14.81
CA PRO A 54 5.21 3.84 15.73
C PRO A 54 5.88 2.80 16.63
N ILE A 55 5.40 2.68 17.87
CA ILE A 55 5.82 1.62 18.81
C ILE A 55 5.42 0.25 18.25
N ALA A 56 4.22 0.18 17.66
CA ALA A 56 3.72 -1.00 16.98
C ALA A 56 3.00 -0.59 15.70
N TYR A 57 3.24 -1.33 14.62
CA TYR A 57 2.62 -1.10 13.32
C TYR A 57 2.04 -2.40 12.77
N PHE A 58 0.73 -2.42 12.60
CA PHE A 58 0.01 -3.55 12.04
C PHE A 58 -0.59 -3.12 10.71
N ARG A 59 -0.41 -3.95 9.67
CA ARG A 59 -0.87 -3.62 8.34
C ARG A 59 -1.66 -4.74 7.69
N PHE A 60 -2.76 -4.33 7.07
CA PHE A 60 -3.47 -5.01 6.01
C PHE A 60 -3.39 -4.18 4.72
N VAL A 61 -3.64 -4.79 3.56
CA VAL A 61 -3.38 -4.17 2.23
C VAL A 61 -3.93 -2.75 2.08
N ALA A 62 -5.15 -2.51 2.57
CA ALA A 62 -5.83 -1.21 2.45
C ALA A 62 -5.95 -0.46 3.80
N VAL A 63 -5.51 -1.06 4.91
CA VAL A 63 -5.71 -0.50 6.25
C VAL A 63 -4.47 -0.75 7.10
N CYS A 64 -3.92 0.32 7.69
CA CYS A 64 -2.84 0.24 8.66
C CYS A 64 -3.29 0.80 10.02
N LEU A 65 -2.81 0.18 11.09
CA LEU A 65 -2.99 0.63 12.47
C LEU A 65 -1.61 0.86 13.09
N GLY A 66 -1.35 2.09 13.52
CA GLY A 66 -0.12 2.46 14.21
C GLY A 66 -0.41 2.87 15.66
N LEU A 67 0.33 2.31 16.61
CA LEU A 67 0.37 2.78 17.99
C LEU A 67 1.56 3.72 18.15
N VAL A 68 1.31 4.95 18.56
CA VAL A 68 2.33 5.99 18.75
C VAL A 68 2.38 6.39 20.22
N ASP A 69 3.59 6.66 20.72
CA ASP A 69 3.85 6.97 22.14
C ASP A 69 3.22 8.31 22.61
N THR A 70 2.88 9.18 21.66
CA THR A 70 2.38 10.52 21.96
C THR A 70 0.89 10.54 22.27
N TRP A 71 0.48 9.97 23.41
CA TRP A 71 -0.85 10.17 24.01
C TRP A 71 -0.83 10.95 25.35
N PHE A 72 0.33 11.30 25.91
CA PHE A 72 0.41 12.11 27.15
C PHE A 72 1.42 13.27 27.17
N GLY A 73 1.91 13.72 26.02
CA GLY A 73 2.82 14.88 25.99
C GLY A 73 2.93 15.45 24.58
N GLY A 74 2.41 16.66 24.40
CA GLY A 74 2.27 17.28 23.10
C GLY A 74 3.58 17.40 22.33
N THR A 75 3.54 17.02 21.05
CA THR A 75 4.29 17.74 20.02
C THR A 75 3.39 17.89 18.80
N LYS A 76 3.23 19.15 18.41
CA LYS A 76 2.75 19.56 17.08
C LYS A 76 3.66 18.92 16.01
N ASP A 77 3.17 18.93 14.78
CA ASP A 77 3.91 18.60 13.56
C ASP A 77 3.89 17.12 13.18
N ILE A 78 2.71 16.66 12.79
CA ILE A 78 2.57 15.73 11.67
C ILE A 78 1.90 16.55 10.56
N PRO A 79 2.59 16.92 9.47
CA PRO A 79 1.92 17.49 8.32
C PRO A 79 1.13 16.37 7.66
N LEU A 80 -0.19 16.39 7.89
CA LEU A 80 -1.13 15.69 7.04
C LEU A 80 -1.02 16.34 5.65
N LEU A 81 -0.59 15.56 4.66
CA LEU A 81 -0.78 15.86 3.24
C LEU A 81 -2.28 15.96 2.93
#